data_AF-A0A3D5J5N7-F1
#
_entry.id   AF-A0A3D5J5N7-F1
#
_cell.length_a   1.000
_cell.length_b   1.000
_cell.length_c   1.000
_cell.angle_alpha   90.00
_cell.angle_beta   90.00
_cell.angle_gamma   90.00
#
_symmetry.space_group_name_H-M   'P 1'
#
loop_
_entity.id
_entity.type
_entity.pdbx_description
1 polymer ?
#
loop_
_entity_poly.entity_id
_entity_poly.type
_entity_poly.pdbx_seq_one_letter_code
_entity_poly.pdbx_strand_id
1 'polypeptide(L)'
;MAAKYPSYAEYNIDSALKLIKNPFKIDKKNKDYYKDKIILLVNSSTTSMSEFFAMPIQNSLNCTTLSEQTFGAVMNRMAVPLKDGTSIDTTGFRAFYPDDTSVQRKGL
;
A
#
# COMPACT_ATOMS: atom_id res chain seq x y z
N MET A 1 10.81 -3.88 -15.35
CA MET A 1 10.23 -2.54 -15.14
C MET A 1 10.45 -2.19 -13.67
N ALA A 2 11.03 -1.04 -13.36
CA ALA A 2 11.12 -0.58 -11.99
C ALA A 2 9.70 -0.40 -11.42
N ALA A 3 9.49 -0.76 -10.16
CA ALA A 3 8.21 -0.50 -9.53
C ALA A 3 7.99 1.03 -9.44
N LYS A 4 6.75 1.47 -9.62
CA LYS A 4 6.36 2.88 -9.62
C LYS A 4 5.44 3.23 -8.45
N TYR A 5 4.65 2.27 -8.00
CA TYR A 5 3.58 2.46 -7.04
C TYR A 5 3.99 1.96 -5.65
N PRO A 6 3.37 2.49 -4.59
CA PRO A 6 3.77 2.14 -3.24
C PRO A 6 3.34 0.72 -2.84
N SER A 7 3.98 0.21 -1.79
CA SER A 7 3.70 -1.10 -1.18
C SER A 7 4.07 -1.08 0.32
N TYR A 8 3.77 -2.18 1.02
CA TYR A 8 4.09 -2.35 2.43
C TYR A 8 5.56 -2.21 2.75
N ALA A 9 5.80 -1.64 3.93
CA ALA A 9 7.09 -1.39 4.53
C ALA A 9 7.73 -2.58 5.26
N GLU A 10 7.34 -3.85 5.03
CA GLU A 10 8.18 -4.97 5.49
C GLU A 10 9.47 -5.09 4.65
N TYR A 11 10.18 -3.97 4.57
CA TYR A 11 11.40 -3.74 3.87
C TYR A 11 12.44 -3.46 4.93
N ASN A 12 13.13 -4.51 5.35
CA ASN A 12 14.31 -4.36 6.18
C ASN A 12 15.44 -3.88 5.26
N ILE A 13 15.64 -2.56 5.24
CA ILE A 13 16.62 -1.85 4.39
C ILE A 13 18.05 -2.38 4.57
N ASP A 14 18.37 -2.94 5.74
CA ASP A 14 19.68 -3.45 6.12
C ASP A 14 19.77 -4.99 6.04
N SER A 15 18.69 -5.68 5.65
CA SER A 15 18.70 -7.14 5.55
C SER A 15 19.21 -7.59 4.18
N ALA A 16 20.07 -8.61 4.18
CA ALA A 16 20.43 -9.36 2.97
C ALA A 16 19.20 -9.89 2.21
N LEU A 17 18.05 -10.05 2.88
CA LEU A 17 16.78 -10.43 2.26
C LEU A 17 16.28 -9.42 1.21
N LYS A 18 16.75 -8.17 1.19
CA LYS A 18 16.42 -7.18 0.15
C LYS A 18 16.76 -7.67 -1.26
N LEU A 19 17.81 -8.47 -1.41
CA LEU A 19 18.20 -9.09 -2.68
C LEU A 19 17.18 -10.14 -3.16
N ILE A 20 16.40 -10.71 -2.24
CA ILE A 20 15.53 -11.88 -2.46
C ILE A 20 14.04 -11.49 -2.42
N LYS A 21 13.66 -10.51 -1.59
CA LYS A 21 12.27 -10.07 -1.35
C LYS A 21 12.12 -8.60 -1.76
N ASN A 22 11.66 -8.37 -2.99
CA ASN A 22 11.26 -7.03 -3.45
C ASN A 22 9.76 -6.81 -3.16
N PRO A 23 9.39 -5.96 -2.18
CA PRO A 23 8.00 -5.75 -1.77
C PRO A 23 7.17 -5.01 -2.83
N PHE A 24 7.83 -4.40 -3.83
CA PHE A 24 7.19 -3.68 -4.92
C PHE A 24 7.05 -4.52 -6.20
N LYS A 25 7.58 -5.74 -6.20
CA LYS A 25 7.55 -6.61 -7.38
C LYS A 25 6.18 -7.28 -7.50
N ILE A 26 5.50 -7.03 -8.62
CA ILE A 26 4.30 -7.75 -9.01
C ILE A 26 4.71 -9.03 -9.77
N ASP A 27 4.62 -10.17 -9.10
CA ASP A 27 4.88 -11.47 -9.71
C ASP A 27 3.62 -11.97 -10.46
N LYS A 28 3.75 -12.37 -11.73
CA LYS A 28 2.67 -13.00 -12.53
C LYS A 28 2.36 -14.46 -12.11
N LYS A 29 2.57 -14.81 -10.84
CA LYS A 29 2.41 -16.18 -10.35
C LYS A 29 0.97 -16.67 -10.44
N ASN A 30 0.01 -15.77 -10.23
CA ASN A 30 -1.40 -16.07 -10.45
C ASN A 30 -1.73 -15.97 -11.94
N LYS A 31 -2.08 -17.08 -12.59
CA LYS A 31 -2.47 -17.13 -14.02
C LYS A 31 -3.94 -16.71 -14.23
N ASP A 32 -4.73 -16.72 -13.17
CA ASP A 32 -6.17 -16.44 -13.16
C ASP A 32 -6.50 -15.08 -12.54
N TYR A 33 -5.58 -14.12 -12.64
CA TYR A 33 -5.86 -12.72 -12.31
C TYR A 33 -6.88 -12.13 -13.29
N TYR A 34 -7.59 -11.08 -12.86
CA TYR A 34 -8.49 -10.32 -13.72
C TYR A 34 -7.71 -9.72 -14.90
N LYS A 35 -8.09 -10.02 -16.14
CA LYS A 35 -7.30 -9.69 -17.36
C LYS A 35 -7.76 -8.40 -18.06
N ASP A 36 -9.00 -7.99 -17.85
CA ASP A 36 -9.58 -6.82 -18.51
C ASP A 36 -9.14 -5.52 -17.85
N LYS A 37 -9.48 -4.37 -18.44
CA LYS A 37 -9.02 -3.07 -17.92
C LYS A 37 -9.61 -2.76 -16.55
N ILE A 38 -8.77 -2.31 -15.63
CA ILE A 38 -9.18 -1.78 -14.33
C ILE A 38 -9.04 -0.26 -14.39
N ILE A 39 -10.11 0.47 -14.05
CA ILE A 39 -10.05 1.91 -13.81
C ILE A 39 -10.22 2.13 -12.30
N LEU A 40 -9.18 2.65 -11.66
CA LEU A 40 -9.18 2.96 -10.23
C LEU A 40 -9.41 4.47 -10.05
N LEU A 41 -10.53 4.84 -9.43
CA LEU A 41 -10.86 6.23 -9.12
C LEU A 41 -10.54 6.52 -7.65
N VAL A 42 -9.69 7.50 -7.39
CA VAL A 42 -9.37 7.97 -6.03
C VAL A 42 -9.31 9.49 -5.97
N ASN A 43 -9.48 10.05 -4.78
CA ASN A 43 -9.44 11.49 -4.54
C ASN A 43 -9.00 11.80 -3.10
N SER A 44 -9.00 13.09 -2.73
CA SER A 44 -8.62 13.57 -1.39
C SER A 44 -9.44 13.01 -0.22
N SER A 45 -10.62 12.44 -0.48
CA SER A 45 -11.45 11.76 0.53
C SER A 45 -11.08 10.28 0.72
N THR A 46 -10.28 9.72 -0.19
CA THR A 46 -9.77 8.35 -0.08
C THR A 46 -8.71 8.34 1.03
N THR A 47 -9.01 7.68 2.15
CA THR A 47 -8.19 7.71 3.37
C THR A 47 -8.13 6.35 4.04
N SER A 48 -7.08 6.08 4.83
CA SER A 48 -6.98 4.88 5.67
C SER A 48 -7.11 3.59 4.87
N MET A 49 -8.03 2.70 5.26
CA MET A 49 -8.19 1.40 4.64
C MET A 49 -8.50 1.49 3.14
N SER A 50 -9.12 2.57 2.66
CA SER A 50 -9.36 2.77 1.24
C SER A 50 -8.06 2.94 0.45
N GLU A 51 -7.09 3.69 0.98
CA GLU A 51 -5.79 3.83 0.33
C GLU A 51 -4.99 2.52 0.44
N PHE A 52 -5.09 1.82 1.58
CA PHE A 52 -4.49 0.50 1.77
C PHE A 52 -4.93 -0.49 0.69
N PHE A 53 -6.22 -0.55 0.37
CA PHE A 53 -6.74 -1.41 -0.71
C PHE A 53 -6.42 -0.88 -2.11
N ALA A 54 -6.34 0.44 -2.29
CA ALA A 54 -6.03 1.04 -3.58
C ALA A 54 -4.59 0.75 -4.02
N MET A 55 -3.62 0.62 -3.11
CA MET A 55 -2.22 0.28 -3.45
C MET A 55 -2.06 -0.98 -4.33
N PRO A 56 -2.52 -2.18 -3.91
CA PRO A 56 -2.37 -3.39 -4.73
C PRO A 56 -3.18 -3.32 -6.03
N ILE A 57 -4.32 -2.61 -6.05
CA ILE A 57 -5.11 -2.41 -7.28
C ILE A 57 -4.36 -1.51 -8.26
N GLN A 58 -3.78 -0.41 -7.79
CA GLN A 58 -2.94 0.49 -8.57
C GLN A 58 -1.70 -0.22 -9.14
N ASN A 59 -1.16 -1.19 -8.40
CA ASN A 59 -0.07 -2.06 -8.83
C ASN A 59 -0.48 -3.14 -9.86
N SER A 60 -1.76 -3.31 -10.20
CA SER A 60 -2.18 -4.32 -11.17
C SER A 60 -1.73 -3.96 -12.60
N LEU A 61 -1.34 -4.98 -13.39
CA LEU A 61 -0.73 -4.81 -14.73
C LEU A 61 -1.63 -4.08 -15.75
N ASN A 62 -2.93 -4.10 -15.51
CA ASN A 62 -4.01 -3.63 -16.35
C ASN A 62 -4.80 -2.48 -15.70
N CYS A 63 -4.23 -1.85 -14.66
CA CYS A 63 -4.85 -0.74 -13.96
C CYS A 63 -4.41 0.62 -14.50
N THR A 64 -5.37 1.49 -14.74
CA THR A 64 -5.15 2.93 -14.90
C THR A 64 -5.82 3.62 -13.73
N THR A 65 -5.04 4.32 -12.91
CA THR A 65 -5.57 5.18 -11.85
C THR A 65 -5.89 6.54 -12.43
N LEU A 66 -7.13 7.00 -12.25
CA LEU A 66 -7.55 8.36 -12.56
C LEU A 66 -7.86 9.04 -11.23
N SER A 67 -7.15 10.13 -10.90
CA SER A 67 -7.23 10.63 -9.54
C SER A 67 -6.79 12.08 -9.35
N GLU A 68 -7.14 12.55 -8.15
CA GLU A 68 -6.39 13.54 -7.38
C GLU A 68 -5.64 12.83 -6.25
N GLN A 69 -4.65 13.50 -5.65
CA GLN A 69 -3.88 12.94 -4.53
C GLN A 69 -4.80 12.56 -3.35
N THR A 70 -4.61 11.34 -2.83
CA THR A 70 -5.36 10.82 -1.68
C THR A 70 -4.92 11.48 -0.36
N PHE A 71 -5.65 11.22 0.72
CA PHE A 71 -5.42 11.92 2.00
C PHE A 71 -4.03 11.68 2.60
N GLY A 72 -3.40 10.53 2.32
CA GLY A 72 -2.09 10.18 2.85
C GLY A 72 -2.13 9.67 4.28
N ALA A 73 -3.16 8.92 4.65
CA ALA A 73 -3.24 8.23 5.93
C ALA A 73 -3.39 6.72 5.71
N VAL A 74 -2.54 6.13 4.85
CA VAL A 74 -2.71 4.87 4.13
C VAL A 74 -2.85 3.57 4.94
N MET A 75 -2.93 3.66 6.26
CA MET A 75 -2.63 2.55 7.15
C MET A 75 -3.88 2.01 7.88
N ASN A 76 -3.81 0.71 8.16
CA ASN A 76 -4.80 -0.03 8.93
C ASN A 76 -4.61 0.25 10.44
N ARG A 77 -5.71 0.49 11.14
CA ARG A 77 -5.72 0.60 12.60
C ARG A 77 -5.38 -0.76 13.21
N MET A 78 -4.49 -0.76 14.19
CA MET A 78 -4.31 -1.88 15.09
C MET A 78 -4.75 -1.44 16.48
N ALA A 79 -5.78 -2.10 16.99
CA ALA A 79 -6.27 -1.90 18.34
C ALA A 79 -5.49 -2.80 19.30
N VAL A 80 -4.87 -2.21 20.32
CA VAL A 80 -4.22 -2.93 21.42
C VAL A 80 -5.19 -2.92 22.60
N PRO A 81 -5.79 -4.07 22.98
CA PRO A 81 -6.70 -4.13 24.10
C PRO A 81 -5.95 -3.94 25.43
N LEU A 82 -6.54 -3.16 26.34
CA LEU A 82 -6.03 -2.91 27.68
C LEU A 82 -6.76 -3.77 28.72
N LYS A 83 -6.16 -3.90 29.91
CA LYS A 83 -6.68 -4.76 30.98
C LYS A 83 -8.02 -4.28 31.55
N ASP A 84 -8.34 -3.00 31.39
CA ASP A 84 -9.60 -2.38 31.85
C ASP A 84 -10.72 -2.47 30.81
N GLY A 85 -10.49 -3.15 29.69
CA GLY A 85 -11.46 -3.31 28.59
C GLY A 85 -11.47 -2.17 27.59
N THR A 86 -10.64 -1.14 27.75
CA THR A 86 -10.43 -0.10 26.73
C THR A 86 -9.42 -0.55 25.67
N SER A 87 -9.23 0.22 24.60
CA SER A 87 -8.24 -0.06 23.57
C SER A 87 -7.43 1.18 23.18
N ILE A 88 -6.16 0.97 22.85
CA ILE A 88 -5.32 1.96 22.18
C ILE A 88 -5.36 1.66 20.68
N ASP A 89 -5.90 2.58 19.91
CA ASP A 89 -5.83 2.53 18.44
C ASP A 89 -4.52 3.17 17.98
N THR A 90 -3.66 2.36 17.38
CA THR A 90 -2.42 2.84 16.75
C THR A 90 -2.38 2.44 15.29
N THR A 91 -1.42 3.01 14.58
CA THR A 91 -1.16 2.70 13.19
C THR A 91 -0.16 1.55 13.09
N GLY A 92 -0.55 0.42 12.49
CA GLY A 92 0.24 -0.82 12.56
C GLY A 92 1.37 -0.97 11.55
N PHE A 93 1.20 -0.46 10.32
CA PHE A 93 2.10 -0.77 9.19
C PHE A 93 2.33 0.42 8.28
N ARG A 94 3.58 0.75 7.96
CA ARG A 94 3.90 1.85 7.04
C ARG A 94 3.83 1.39 5.58
N ALA A 95 3.67 2.32 4.67
CA ALA A 95 3.88 2.10 3.24
C ALA A 95 4.85 3.13 2.65
N PHE A 96 5.57 2.70 1.64
CA PHE A 96 6.61 3.48 0.97
C PHE A 96 6.45 3.38 -0.53
N TYR A 97 6.93 4.40 -1.23
CA TYR A 97 7.23 4.33 -2.65
C TYR A 97 8.59 3.64 -2.87
N PRO A 98 8.89 3.20 -4.10
CA PRO A 98 10.16 2.54 -4.44
C PRO A 98 11.41 3.40 -4.24
N ASP A 99 11.26 4.72 -4.10
CA ASP A 99 12.31 5.70 -3.79
C ASP A 99 12.45 5.97 -2.28
N ASP A 100 11.85 5.12 -1.43
CA ASP A 100 11.78 5.24 0.03
C ASP A 100 10.97 6.45 0.53
N THR A 101 10.26 7.18 -0.35
CA THR A 101 9.32 8.21 0.06
C THR A 101 8.14 7.58 0.81
N SER A 102 7.78 8.11 1.98
CA SER A 102 6.65 7.59 2.73
C SER A 102 5.32 8.02 2.09
N VAL A 103 4.38 7.09 2.01
CA VAL A 103 3.00 7.35 1.57
C VAL A 103 2.23 8.18 2.61
N GLN A 104 2.61 8.07 3.88
CA GLN A 104 2.02 8.88 4.95
C GLN A 104 2.27 10.38 4.67
N ARG A 105 1.20 11.18 4.66
CA ARG A 105 1.15 12.60 4.27
C ARG A 105 1.39 12.89 2.78
N LYS A 106 1.56 11.85 1.95
CA LYS A 106 1.78 11.97 0.51
C LYS A 106 0.71 11.28 -0.33
N GLY A 107 -0.08 10.36 0.24
CA GLY A 107 -1.11 9.67 -0.53
C GLY A 107 -0.52 8.74 -1.59
N LEU A 108 -1.37 8.25 -2.48
CA LEU A 108 -1.06 7.31 -3.58
C LEU A 108 -0.75 8.02 -4.90
#